data_AF-A0A2G9QYV1-F1
#
_entry.id   AF-A0A2G9QYV1-F1
#
_cell.length_a   1.000
_cell.length_b   1.000
_cell.length_c   1.000
_cell.angle_alpha   90.00
_cell.angle_beta   90.00
_cell.angle_gamma   90.00
#
_symmetry.space_group_name_H-M   'P 1'
#
loop_
_entity.id
_entity.type
_entity.pdbx_description
1 polymer ?
#
loop_
_entity_poly.entity_id
_entity_poly.type
_entity_poly.pdbx_seq_one_letter_code
_entity_poly.pdbx_strand_id
1 'polypeptide(L)' 'MSFVEMVEMVDILKRADYDGKYGPYPNPNVRKAKIITKVVRSLHRNFGYDETRSN' A
#
# COMPACT_ATOMS: atom_id res chain seq x y z
N MET A 1 3.48 8.11 11.75
CA MET A 1 4.35 7.19 11.00
C MET A 1 5.57 6.83 11.82
N SER A 2 5.70 5.58 12.23
CA SER A 2 6.89 4.99 12.84
C SER A 2 7.76 4.29 11.78
N PHE A 3 9.03 4.02 12.13
CA PHE A 3 9.95 3.27 11.25
C PHE A 3 9.40 1.87 10.90
N VAL A 4 8.73 1.22 11.84
CA VAL A 4 8.12 -0.10 11.67
C VAL A 4 6.98 -0.05 10.64
N GLU A 5 6.12 0.97 10.70
CA GLU A 5 5.06 1.20 9.72
C GLU A 5 5.60 1.42 8.31
N MET A 6 6.70 2.17 8.18
CA MET A 6 7.35 2.41 6.88
C MET A 6 7.97 1.13 6.29
N VAL A 7 8.55 0.27 7.14
CA VAL A 7 9.10 -1.01 6.70
C VAL A 7 7.99 -1.95 6.22
N GLU A 8 6.86 -2.03 6.92
CA GLU A 8 5.69 -2.82 6.46
C GLU A 8 5.11 -2.30 5.13
N MET A 9 5.01 -0.98 4.96
CA MET A 9 4.54 -0.39 3.71
C MET A 9 5.45 -0.74 2.52
N VAL A 10 6.78 -0.66 2.72
CA VAL A 10 7.77 -0.98 1.69
C VAL A 10 7.76 -2.49 1.36
N ASP A 11 7.55 -3.36 2.34
CA ASP A 11 7.45 -4.80 2.11
C ASP A 11 6.22 -5.14 1.26
N ILE A 12 5.07 -4.52 1.54
CA ILE A 12 3.83 -4.69 0.76
C ILE A 12 4.00 -4.19 -0.67
N LEU A 13 4.67 -3.05 -0.85
CA LEU A 13 4.97 -2.50 -2.17
C LEU A 13 5.85 -3.47 -2.98
N LYS A 14 6.94 -3.96 -2.38
CA LYS A 14 7.82 -4.95 -2.99
C LYS A 14 7.05 -6.21 -3.37
N ARG A 15 6.21 -6.74 -2.48
CA ARG A 15 5.38 -7.91 -2.76
C ARG A 15 4.42 -7.70 -3.92
N ALA A 16 3.80 -6.52 -4.02
CA ALA A 16 2.89 -6.18 -5.11
C ALA A 16 3.61 -6.01 -6.46
N ASP A 17 4.87 -5.60 -6.44
CA ASP A 17 5.72 -5.47 -7.64
C ASP A 17 6.29 -6.83 -8.09
N TYR A 18 6.64 -7.73 -7.16
CA TYR A 18 7.26 -9.03 -7.43
C TYR A 18 6.28 -10.16 -7.80
N ASP A 19 4.98 -10.05 -7.47
CA ASP A 19 4.03 -11.16 -7.65
C ASP A 19 3.81 -11.55 -9.12
N GLY A 20 4.24 -10.74 -10.11
CA GLY A 20 4.16 -11.03 -11.55
C GLY A 20 2.73 -11.25 -12.10
N LYS A 21 1.74 -11.32 -11.20
CA LYS A 21 0.33 -11.64 -11.42
C LYS A 21 -0.40 -10.56 -12.21
N TYR A 22 0.15 -9.35 -12.19
CA TYR A 22 -0.36 -8.22 -12.93
C TYR A 22 0.59 -7.97 -14.08
N GLY A 23 0.23 -8.45 -15.28
CA GLY A 23 0.88 -8.00 -16.52
C GLY A 23 0.88 -6.47 -16.61
N PRO A 24 1.65 -5.87 -17.54
CA PRO A 24 1.78 -4.42 -17.64
C PRO A 24 0.41 -3.76 -17.62
N TYR A 25 0.08 -3.10 -16.50
CA TYR A 25 -1.22 -2.46 -16.34
C TYR A 25 -1.33 -1.36 -17.40
N PRO A 26 -2.43 -1.30 -18.16
CA PRO A 26 -2.58 -0.28 -19.21
C PRO A 26 -2.60 1.16 -18.67
N ASN A 27 -2.83 1.34 -17.36
CA ASN A 27 -2.75 2.64 -16.71
C ASN A 27 -1.90 2.59 -15.43
N PRO A 28 -0.70 3.19 -15.42
CA PRO A 28 0.17 3.27 -14.24
C PRO A 28 -0.49 3.94 -13.02
N ASN A 29 -1.40 4.89 -13.23
CA ASN A 29 -2.08 5.59 -12.12
C ASN A 29 -3.07 4.68 -11.38
N VAL A 30 -3.75 3.79 -12.11
CA VAL A 30 -4.67 2.81 -11.51
C VAL A 30 -3.89 1.79 -10.68
N ARG A 31 -2.67 1.42 -11.11
CA ARG A 31 -1.78 0.56 -10.35
C ARG A 31 -1.32 1.21 -9.05
N LYS A 32 -0.87 2.48 -9.11
CA LYS A 32 -0.49 3.24 -7.92
C LYS A 32 -1.64 3.35 -6.92
N ALA A 33 -2.84 3.69 -7.38
CA ALA A 33 -4.01 3.79 -6.52
C ALA A 33 -4.34 2.46 -5.80
N LYS A 34 -4.40 1.34 -6.53
CA LYS A 34 -4.66 0.01 -5.93
C LYS A 34 -3.62 -0.41 -4.91
N ILE A 35 -2.35 -0.09 -5.14
CA ILE A 35 -1.27 -0.38 -4.20
C ILE A 35 -1.42 0.48 -2.94
N ILE A 36 -1.64 1.79 -3.10
CA ILE A 36 -1.89 2.70 -1.97
C ILE A 36 -3.08 2.22 -1.15
N THR A 37 -4.19 1.81 -1.77
CA THR A 37 -5.34 1.27 -1.04
C THR A 37 -5.01 0.02 -0.24
N LYS A 38 -4.18 -0.90 -0.76
CA LYS A 38 -3.74 -2.09 -0.01
C LYS A 38 -2.86 -1.72 1.18
N VAL A 39 -1.95 -0.78 0.98
CA VAL A 39 -1.01 -0.27 1.99
C VAL A 39 -1.76 0.48 3.11
N VAL A 40 -2.70 1.34 2.76
CA VAL A 40 -3.55 2.06 3.74
C VAL A 40 -4.39 1.05 4.53
N ARG A 41 -4.99 0.06 3.85
CA ARG A 41 -5.83 -0.94 4.52
C ARG A 41 -5.05 -1.88 5.45
N SER A 42 -3.81 -2.23 5.12
CA SER A 42 -2.96 -3.01 6.03
C SER A 42 -2.53 -2.17 7.23
N LEU A 43 -2.19 -0.90 6.99
CA LEU A 43 -1.80 0.01 8.06
C LEU A 43 -2.96 0.25 9.05
N HIS A 44 -4.18 0.46 8.54
CA HIS A 44 -5.37 0.62 9.38
C HIS A 44 -5.63 -0.63 10.22
N ARG A 45 -5.47 -1.84 9.64
CA ARG A 45 -5.66 -3.11 10.36
C ARG A 45 -4.58 -3.43 11.38
N ASN A 46 -3.31 -3.16 11.06
CA ASN A 46 -2.17 -3.52 11.91
C ASN A 46 -1.83 -2.44 12.95
N PHE A 47 -2.09 -1.17 12.64
CA PHE A 47 -1.67 -0.03 13.46
C PHE A 47 -2.80 0.94 13.82
N GLY A 48 -4.05 0.68 13.39
CA GLY A 48 -5.19 1.54 13.75
C GLY A 48 -5.17 2.91 13.07
N TYR A 49 -4.49 3.04 11.93
CA TYR A 49 -4.44 4.28 11.17
C TYR A 49 -5.77 4.60 10.49
N ASP A 50 -6.61 5.43 11.13
CA ASP A 50 -7.89 5.88 10.56
C ASP A 50 -7.71 7.07 9.61
N GLU A 51 -8.18 6.90 8.37
CA GLU A 51 -8.13 7.89 7.29
C GLU A 51 -8.91 9.18 7.62
N THR A 52 -9.80 9.15 8.61
CA THR A 52 -10.70 10.24 8.97
C THR A 52 -10.05 11.37 9.78
N ARG A 53 -8.79 11.25 10.21
CA ARG A 53 -8.11 12.26 11.07
C ARG A 53 -7.09 13.15 10.35
N SER A 54 -7.04 13.11 9.02
CA SER A 54 -6.28 14.11 8.24
C SER A 54 -7.17 15.30 7.89
N ASN A 55 -7.36 16.22 8.84
CA ASN A 55 -7.88 17.58 8.62
C ASN A 55 -6.81 18.59 9.04
#